data_AF-A0A7T6ZD85-F1
#
_entry.id   AF-A0A7T6ZD85-F1
#
_cell.length_a   1.000
_cell.length_b   1.000
_cell.length_c   1.000
_cell.angle_alpha   90.00
_cell.angle_beta   90.00
_cell.angle_gamma   90.00
#
_symmetry.space_group_name_H-M   'P 1'
#
loop_
_entity.id
_entity.type
_entity.pdbx_description
1 polymer ?
#
loop_
_entity_poly.entity_id
_entity_poly.type
_entity_poly.pdbx_seq_one_letter_code
_entity_poly.pdbx_strand_id
1 'polypeptide(L)'
;MLSLLLLHAPFVLIILFSVVTDLKKRLIYDKVTLPGMLYFLLFHAIFNLPQWHMYVLAGLVLGGIHLLLAIVSKGQIGGGDIKLFTLIGFAIGWDGGFSIFIYTYLIAGLLALPFLIYIKFFRKREKAVMMPMAPFIALGVITFYLGESF
;
A
#
# COMPACT_ATOMS: atom_id res chain seq x y z
N MET A 1 13.55 21.05 -1.55
CA MET A 1 12.11 21.42 -1.62
C MET A 1 11.44 20.87 -2.88
N LEU A 2 11.96 21.15 -4.08
CA LEU A 2 11.36 20.62 -5.32
C LEU A 2 11.33 19.08 -5.39
N SER A 3 12.43 18.42 -5.02
CA SER A 3 12.52 16.95 -4.99
C SER A 3 11.50 16.31 -4.05
N LEU A 4 11.27 16.90 -2.87
CA LEU A 4 10.24 16.43 -1.93
C LEU A 4 8.84 16.52 -2.53
N LEU A 5 8.52 17.64 -3.19
CA LEU A 5 7.23 17.82 -3.85
C LEU A 5 7.04 16.82 -5.00
N LEU A 6 8.08 16.61 -5.81
CA LEU A 6 8.08 15.63 -6.90
C LEU A 6 7.94 14.18 -6.39
N LEU A 7 8.41 13.87 -5.19
CA LEU A 7 8.22 12.54 -4.60
C LEU A 7 6.82 12.37 -3.99
N HIS A 8 6.48 13.24 -3.04
CA HIS A 8 5.34 13.01 -2.15
C HIS A 8 4.00 13.36 -2.81
N ALA A 9 3.93 14.38 -3.67
CA ALA A 9 2.68 14.77 -4.30
C ALA A 9 2.09 13.67 -5.22
N PRO A 10 2.82 13.11 -6.22
CA PRO A 10 2.29 12.02 -7.02
C PRO A 10 2.04 10.75 -6.20
N PHE A 11 2.87 10.49 -5.17
CA PHE A 11 2.66 9.35 -4.28
C PHE A 11 1.30 9.43 -3.57
N VAL A 12 1.01 10.54 -2.89
CA VAL A 12 -0.27 10.75 -2.21
C VAL A 12 -1.44 10.71 -3.19
N LEU A 13 -1.30 11.31 -4.38
CA LEU A 13 -2.34 11.27 -5.41
C LEU A 13 -2.66 9.84 -5.88
N ILE A 14 -1.64 9.01 -6.10
CA ILE A 14 -1.82 7.59 -6.47
C ILE A 14 -2.51 6.82 -5.35
N ILE A 15 -2.12 7.04 -4.09
CA ILE A 15 -2.77 6.42 -2.93
C ILE A 15 -4.25 6.82 -2.86
N LEU A 16 -4.56 8.12 -2.90
CA LEU A 16 -5.94 8.62 -2.85
C LEU A 16 -6.79 8.11 -4.03
N PHE A 17 -6.24 8.09 -5.24
CA PHE A 17 -6.91 7.54 -6.40
C PHE A 17 -7.20 6.03 -6.21
N SER A 18 -6.24 5.29 -5.65
CA SER A 18 -6.39 3.87 -5.33
C SER A 18 -7.49 3.66 -4.28
N VAL A 19 -7.58 4.51 -3.24
CA VAL A 19 -8.69 4.47 -2.27
C VAL A 19 -10.04 4.62 -2.95
N VAL A 20 -10.21 5.63 -3.80
CA VAL A 20 -11.49 5.90 -4.47
C VAL A 20 -11.90 4.74 -5.38
N THR A 21 -10.94 4.18 -6.11
CA THR A 21 -11.19 3.09 -7.06
C THR A 21 -11.40 1.75 -6.37
N ASP A 22 -10.70 1.49 -5.25
CA ASP A 22 -10.90 0.31 -4.42
C ASP A 22 -12.26 0.32 -3.71
N LEU A 23 -12.67 1.46 -3.13
CA LEU A 23 -13.99 1.61 -2.51
C LEU A 23 -15.14 1.45 -3.51
N LYS A 24 -15.00 1.99 -4.72
CA LYS A 24 -16.07 1.96 -5.74
C LYS A 24 -16.12 0.68 -6.55
N LYS A 25 -14.95 0.12 -6.88
CA LYS A 25 -14.81 -0.94 -7.89
C LYS A 25 -13.98 -2.13 -7.42
N ARG A 26 -13.35 -2.07 -6.24
CA ARG A 26 -12.41 -3.10 -5.72
C ARG A 26 -11.28 -3.42 -6.68
N LEU A 27 -10.78 -2.37 -7.34
CA LEU A 27 -9.73 -2.47 -8.33
C LEU A 27 -8.69 -1.39 -8.08
N ILE A 28 -7.43 -1.80 -8.10
CA ILE A 28 -6.27 -0.93 -8.17
C ILE A 28 -5.74 -1.00 -9.60
N TYR A 29 -5.82 0.11 -10.33
CA TYR A 29 -5.57 0.12 -11.77
C TYR A 29 -4.08 0.09 -12.13
N ASP A 30 -3.71 -0.83 -13.01
CA ASP A 30 -2.37 -0.95 -13.60
C ASP A 30 -1.95 0.31 -14.34
N LYS A 31 -2.92 0.99 -14.97
CA LYS A 31 -2.71 2.25 -15.68
C LYS A 31 -2.24 3.40 -14.77
N VAL A 32 -2.34 3.23 -13.45
CA VAL A 32 -1.86 4.21 -12.46
C VAL A 32 -0.66 3.66 -11.71
N THR A 33 -0.72 2.41 -11.26
CA THR A 33 0.36 1.80 -10.47
C THR A 33 1.62 1.52 -11.28
N LEU A 34 1.53 0.98 -12.51
CA LEU A 34 2.73 0.67 -13.30
C LEU A 34 3.48 1.94 -13.76
N PRO A 35 2.81 2.99 -14.28
CA PRO A 35 3.50 4.25 -14.56
C PRO A 35 4.06 4.90 -13.29
N GLY A 36 3.35 4.78 -12.15
CA GLY A 36 3.83 5.25 -10.86
C GLY A 36 5.12 4.55 -10.42
N MET A 37 5.19 3.22 -10.54
CA MET A 37 6.41 2.45 -10.26
C MET A 37 7.58 2.94 -11.11
N LEU A 38 7.38 3.06 -12.43
CA LEU A 38 8.41 3.56 -13.33
C LEU A 38 8.85 4.98 -12.95
N TYR A 39 7.89 5.85 -12.65
CA TYR A 39 8.16 7.22 -12.20
C TYR A 39 9.05 7.28 -10.97
N PHE A 40 8.73 6.53 -9.91
CA PHE A 40 9.52 6.55 -8.67
C PHE A 40 10.91 5.96 -8.85
N LEU A 41 11.05 4.89 -9.64
CA LEU A 41 12.35 4.33 -9.95
C LEU A 41 13.23 5.33 -10.72
N LEU A 42 12.68 6.01 -11.73
CA LEU A 42 13.38 7.08 -12.44
C LEU A 42 13.71 8.26 -11.52
N PHE A 43 12.80 8.63 -10.63
CA PHE A 43 13.03 9.67 -9.63
C PHE A 43 14.24 9.34 -8.76
N HIS A 44 14.33 8.13 -8.19
CA HIS A 44 15.47 7.74 -7.37
C HIS A 44 16.76 7.57 -8.18
N ALA A 45 16.68 7.14 -9.44
CA ALA A 45 17.84 7.10 -10.33
C ALA A 45 18.42 8.51 -10.60
N ILE A 46 17.60 9.55 -10.64
CA ILE A 46 18.03 10.93 -10.92
C ILE A 46 18.44 11.65 -9.62
N PHE A 47 17.61 11.58 -8.59
CA PHE A 47 17.76 12.40 -7.38
C PHE A 47 18.46 11.67 -6.22
N ASN A 48 18.54 10.34 -6.24
CA ASN A 48 19.09 9.50 -5.16
C ASN A 48 20.01 8.39 -5.71
N LEU A 49 20.81 8.72 -6.73
CA LEU A 49 21.61 7.75 -7.51
C LEU A 49 22.52 6.82 -6.67
N PRO A 50 23.11 7.21 -5.53
CA PRO A 50 23.90 6.25 -4.73
C PRO A 50 23.05 5.14 -4.11
N GLN A 51 21.77 5.39 -3.83
CA GLN A 51 20.90 4.50 -3.05
C GLN A 51 19.70 3.96 -3.83
N TRP A 52 19.55 4.30 -5.12
CA TRP A 52 18.39 3.91 -5.95
C TRP A 52 18.07 2.40 -5.91
N HIS A 53 19.10 1.56 -5.87
CA HIS A 53 18.96 0.10 -5.81
C HIS A 53 18.26 -0.37 -4.53
N MET A 54 18.40 0.37 -3.43
CA MET A 54 17.69 0.08 -2.18
C MET A 54 16.19 0.26 -2.32
N TYR A 55 15.73 1.27 -3.08
CA TYR A 55 14.31 1.48 -3.35
C TYR A 55 13.73 0.36 -4.22
N VAL A 56 14.48 -0.10 -5.22
CA VAL A 56 14.12 -1.28 -6.03
C VAL A 56 13.96 -2.50 -5.12
N LEU A 57 14.94 -2.77 -4.26
CA LEU A 57 14.88 -3.91 -3.36
C LEU A 57 13.71 -3.79 -2.37
N ALA A 58 13.45 -2.60 -1.82
CA ALA A 58 12.33 -2.36 -0.92
C ALA A 58 10.98 -2.67 -1.58
N GLY A 59 10.74 -2.20 -2.81
CA GLY A 59 9.50 -2.51 -3.53
C GLY A 59 9.37 -3.98 -3.91
N LEU A 60 10.46 -4.63 -4.34
CA LEU A 60 10.43 -6.07 -4.62
C LEU A 60 10.14 -6.90 -3.36
N VAL A 61 10.72 -6.53 -2.21
CA VAL A 61 10.47 -7.23 -0.95
C VAL A 61 9.06 -6.97 -0.45
N LEU A 62 8.60 -5.72 -0.41
CA LEU A 62 7.23 -5.41 0.05
C LEU A 62 6.16 -6.04 -0.86
N GLY A 63 6.37 -6.00 -2.18
CA GLY A 63 5.55 -6.71 -3.15
C GLY A 63 5.60 -8.22 -2.96
N GLY A 64 6.80 -8.78 -2.79
CA GLY A 64 7.02 -10.20 -2.55
C GLY A 64 6.34 -10.70 -1.27
N ILE A 65 6.41 -9.93 -0.17
CA ILE A 65 5.69 -10.22 1.07
C ILE A 65 4.18 -10.27 0.79
N HIS A 66 3.62 -9.30 0.06
CA HIS A 66 2.19 -9.31 -0.27
C HIS A 66 1.79 -10.46 -1.18
N LEU A 67 2.67 -10.85 -2.12
CA LEU A 67 2.47 -12.03 -2.94
C LEU A 67 2.44 -13.30 -2.08
N LEU A 68 3.36 -13.46 -1.13
CA LEU A 68 3.37 -14.56 -0.18
C LEU A 68 2.09 -14.58 0.67
N LEU A 69 1.66 -13.41 1.18
CA LEU A 69 0.42 -13.30 1.93
C LEU A 69 -0.80 -13.65 1.06
N ALA A 70 -0.82 -13.28 -0.21
CA ALA A 70 -1.89 -13.68 -1.15
C ALA A 70 -1.93 -15.20 -1.36
N ILE A 71 -0.77 -15.84 -1.49
CA ILE A 71 -0.66 -17.30 -1.62
C ILE A 71 -1.14 -18.01 -0.35
N VAL A 72 -0.61 -17.61 0.81
CA VAL A 72 -0.95 -18.24 2.12
C VAL A 72 -2.41 -18.02 2.49
N SER A 73 -2.96 -16.85 2.16
CA SER A 73 -4.37 -16.53 2.41
C SER A 73 -5.35 -17.16 1.41
N LYS A 74 -4.86 -18.01 0.48
CA LYS A 74 -5.67 -18.63 -0.59
C LYS A 74 -6.40 -17.60 -1.45
N GLY A 75 -5.74 -16.49 -1.75
CA GLY A 75 -6.25 -15.43 -2.62
C GLY A 75 -7.18 -14.43 -1.95
N GLN A 76 -7.19 -14.33 -0.60
CA GLN A 76 -7.96 -13.29 0.09
C GLN A 76 -7.35 -11.89 -0.08
N ILE A 77 -6.04 -11.81 -0.34
CA ILE A 77 -5.37 -10.56 -0.69
C ILE A 77 -5.38 -10.38 -2.19
N GLY A 78 -5.78 -9.19 -2.65
CA GLY A 78 -5.93 -8.89 -4.05
C GLY A 78 -4.58 -8.64 -4.73
N GLY A 79 -4.48 -8.96 -6.02
CA GLY A 79 -3.31 -8.57 -6.82
C GLY A 79 -3.08 -7.05 -6.88
N GLY A 80 -4.12 -6.26 -6.61
CA GLY A 80 -4.00 -4.81 -6.44
C GLY A 80 -3.13 -4.43 -5.25
N ASP A 81 -3.28 -5.12 -4.12
CA ASP A 81 -2.55 -4.83 -2.88
C ASP A 81 -1.05 -5.09 -3.07
N ILE A 82 -0.72 -6.18 -3.78
CA ILE A 82 0.65 -6.52 -4.17
C ILE A 82 1.28 -5.37 -4.97
N LYS A 83 0.55 -4.85 -5.99
CA LYS A 83 1.04 -3.74 -6.82
C LYS A 83 1.19 -2.47 -6.01
N LEU A 84 0.24 -2.16 -5.13
CA LEU A 84 0.28 -0.92 -4.35
C LEU A 84 1.44 -0.93 -3.35
N PHE A 85 1.70 -2.04 -2.66
CA PHE A 85 2.84 -2.15 -1.76
C PHE A 85 4.19 -2.24 -2.47
N THR A 86 4.24 -2.81 -3.68
CA THR A 86 5.44 -2.73 -4.54
C THR A 86 5.76 -1.27 -4.86
N LEU A 87 4.74 -0.49 -5.26
CA LEU A 87 4.88 0.93 -5.55
C LEU A 87 5.30 1.72 -4.30
N ILE A 88 4.71 1.43 -3.15
CA ILE A 88 5.09 2.07 -1.88
C ILE A 88 6.58 1.86 -1.58
N GLY A 89 7.10 0.64 -1.75
CA GLY A 89 8.53 0.40 -1.57
C GLY A 89 9.41 1.11 -2.58
N PHE A 90 9.01 1.17 -3.86
CA PHE A 90 9.75 1.94 -4.87
C PHE A 90 9.74 3.44 -4.61
N ALA A 91 8.70 3.98 -3.97
CA ALA A 91 8.57 5.41 -3.69
C ALA A 91 9.21 5.83 -2.35
N ILE A 92 8.92 5.10 -1.28
CA ILE A 92 9.26 5.52 0.08
C ILE A 92 10.49 4.77 0.62
N GLY A 93 10.85 3.62 0.02
CA GLY A 93 11.98 2.82 0.45
C GLY A 93 11.66 1.94 1.67
N TRP A 94 12.71 1.50 2.37
CA TRP A 94 12.63 0.53 3.46
C TRP A 94 11.89 1.06 4.68
N ASP A 95 12.38 2.14 5.28
CA ASP A 95 11.92 2.62 6.58
C ASP A 95 10.44 2.99 6.54
N GLY A 96 10.05 3.83 5.58
CA GLY A 96 8.65 4.21 5.45
C GLY A 96 7.78 3.12 4.84
N GLY A 97 8.30 2.30 3.92
CA GLY A 97 7.53 1.19 3.34
C GLY A 97 7.12 0.13 4.37
N PHE A 98 8.04 -0.26 5.25
CA PHE A 98 7.74 -1.17 6.36
C PHE A 98 6.89 -0.53 7.45
N SER A 99 7.10 0.77 7.75
CA SER A 99 6.24 1.51 8.68
C SER A 99 4.80 1.54 8.19
N ILE A 100 4.59 1.90 6.92
CA ILE A 100 3.27 1.90 6.27
C ILE A 100 2.66 0.50 6.31
N PHE A 101 3.43 -0.54 6.02
CA PHE A 101 2.98 -1.93 6.12
C PHE A 101 2.47 -2.26 7.53
N ILE A 102 3.28 -2.01 8.56
CA ILE A 102 2.91 -2.28 9.95
C ILE A 102 1.65 -1.50 10.33
N TYR A 103 1.60 -0.20 10.08
CA TYR A 103 0.44 0.63 10.41
C TYR A 103 -0.82 0.18 9.67
N THR A 104 -0.71 -0.15 8.39
CA THR A 104 -1.83 -0.68 7.59
C THR A 104 -2.44 -1.91 8.26
N TYR A 105 -1.62 -2.91 8.59
CA TYR A 105 -2.13 -4.16 9.16
C TYR A 105 -2.58 -4.03 10.62
N LEU A 106 -1.95 -3.15 11.42
CA LEU A 106 -2.42 -2.84 12.77
C LEU A 106 -3.79 -2.18 12.73
N ILE A 107 -3.98 -1.16 11.89
CA ILE A 107 -5.25 -0.44 11.77
C ILE A 107 -6.33 -1.35 11.17
N ALA A 108 -6.01 -2.09 10.12
CA ALA A 108 -6.91 -3.10 9.56
C ALA A 108 -7.29 -4.14 10.61
N GLY A 109 -6.33 -4.63 11.40
CA GLY A 109 -6.58 -5.55 12.50
C GLY A 109 -7.55 -4.96 13.53
N LEU A 110 -7.26 -3.77 14.05
CA LEU A 110 -8.06 -3.12 15.10
C LEU A 110 -9.49 -2.80 14.66
N LEU A 111 -9.68 -2.32 13.42
CA LEU A 111 -10.99 -1.90 12.93
C LEU A 111 -11.78 -3.04 12.30
N ALA A 112 -11.12 -3.96 11.60
CA ALA A 112 -11.79 -5.03 10.87
C ALA A 112 -12.05 -6.28 11.71
N LEU A 113 -11.21 -6.62 12.72
CA LEU A 113 -11.47 -7.80 13.56
C LEU A 113 -12.80 -7.71 14.31
N PRO A 114 -13.15 -6.62 15.03
CA PRO A 114 -14.40 -6.55 15.77
C PRO A 114 -15.62 -6.70 14.85
N PHE A 115 -15.56 -6.11 13.66
CA PHE A 115 -16.59 -6.20 12.64
C PHE A 115 -16.73 -7.62 12.07
N LEU A 116 -15.60 -8.28 11.77
CA LEU A 116 -15.58 -9.67 11.30
C LEU A 116 -16.08 -10.65 12.38
N ILE A 117 -15.70 -10.44 13.64
CA ILE A 117 -16.18 -11.21 14.78
C ILE A 117 -17.70 -11.02 14.92
N TYR A 118 -18.19 -9.77 14.87
CA TYR A 118 -19.62 -9.49 14.92
C TYR A 118 -20.38 -10.20 13.79
N ILE A 119 -19.93 -10.10 12.54
CA ILE A 119 -20.57 -10.80 11.41
C ILE A 119 -20.53 -12.32 11.63
N LYS A 120 -19.40 -12.89 12.05
CA LYS A 120 -19.26 -14.34 12.27
C LYS A 120 -20.22 -14.85 13.35
N PHE A 121 -20.42 -14.10 14.42
CA PHE A 121 -21.27 -14.51 15.54
C PHE A 121 -22.76 -14.18 15.33
N PHE A 122 -23.09 -13.07 14.68
CA PHE A 122 -24.47 -12.57 14.57
C PHE A 122 -25.08 -12.69 13.17
N ARG A 123 -24.29 -12.88 12.11
CA ARG A 123 -24.76 -13.02 10.72
C ARG A 123 -24.22 -14.30 10.07
N LYS A 124 -25.00 -15.37 10.13
CA LYS A 124 -24.72 -16.60 9.37
C LYS A 124 -24.84 -16.31 7.85
N ARG A 125 -23.72 -16.47 7.14
CA ARG A 125 -23.63 -16.65 5.67
C ARG A 125 -23.73 -15.40 4.77
N GLU A 126 -22.92 -14.38 5.00
CA GLU A 126 -22.47 -13.56 3.86
C GLU A 126 -21.14 -14.11 3.35
N LYS A 127 -20.99 -14.22 2.01
CA LYS A 127 -19.70 -14.55 1.38
C LYS A 127 -18.64 -13.62 1.97
N ALA A 128 -17.45 -14.14 2.29
CA ALA A 128 -16.33 -13.32 2.77
C ALA A 128 -16.13 -12.15 1.80
N VAL A 129 -16.66 -10.98 2.17
CA VAL A 129 -16.57 -9.79 1.36
C VAL A 129 -15.13 -9.34 1.51
N MET A 130 -14.33 -9.47 0.43
CA MET A 130 -12.98 -8.91 0.40
C MET A 130 -13.10 -7.44 0.77
N MET A 131 -12.49 -7.07 1.89
CA MET A 131 -12.49 -5.70 2.35
C MET A 131 -11.53 -4.88 1.48
N PRO A 132 -11.93 -3.65 1.09
CA PRO A 132 -11.03 -2.77 0.37
C PRO A 132 -9.85 -2.43 1.28
N MET A 133 -8.63 -2.81 0.85
CA MET A 133 -7.39 -2.61 1.62
C MET A 133 -6.81 -1.22 1.41
N ALA A 134 -7.06 -0.56 0.28
CA ALA A 134 -6.49 0.75 -0.03
C ALA A 134 -6.82 1.83 1.02
N PRO A 135 -8.04 1.91 1.61
CA PRO A 135 -8.32 2.82 2.71
C PRO A 135 -7.41 2.60 3.93
N PHE A 136 -7.14 1.35 4.30
CA PHE A 136 -6.23 1.04 5.41
C PHE A 136 -4.78 1.37 5.08
N ILE A 137 -4.37 1.15 3.82
CA ILE A 137 -3.06 1.56 3.31
C ILE A 137 -2.91 3.09 3.40
N ALA A 138 -3.93 3.84 2.99
CA ALA A 138 -3.93 5.30 3.11
C ALA A 138 -3.84 5.78 4.56
N LEU A 139 -4.53 5.10 5.50
CA LEU A 139 -4.37 5.38 6.93
C LEU A 139 -2.94 5.10 7.40
N GLY A 140 -2.33 3.99 6.98
CA GLY A 140 -0.93 3.69 7.28
C GLY A 140 0.04 4.74 6.73
N VAL A 141 -0.22 5.25 5.53
CA VAL A 141 0.52 6.38 4.92
C VAL A 141 0.36 7.65 5.75
N ILE A 142 -0.86 7.97 6.18
CA ILE A 142 -1.12 9.15 7.04
C ILE A 142 -0.36 9.00 8.36
N THR A 143 -0.45 7.85 9.02
CA THR A 143 0.24 7.59 10.29
C THR A 143 1.75 7.72 10.15
N PHE A 144 2.32 7.20 9.04
CA PHE A 144 3.74 7.36 8.73
C PHE A 144 4.14 8.85 8.62
N TYR A 145 3.43 9.64 7.81
CA TYR A 145 3.74 11.07 7.68
C TYR A 145 3.54 11.87 8.97
N LEU A 146 2.57 11.49 9.80
CA LEU A 146 2.38 12.11 11.12
C LEU A 146 3.53 11.79 12.08
N GLY A 147 4.10 10.58 12.00
CA GLY A 147 5.25 10.16 12.82
C GLY A 147 6.57 10.83 12.41
N GLU A 148 6.78 11.08 11.12
CA GLU A 148 7.96 11.79 10.60
C GLU A 148 7.97 13.29 10.93
N SER A 149 6.84 13.85 11.38
CA SER A 149 6.70 15.28 11.68
C SER A 149 7.13 15.67 13.10
N PHE A 150 7.64 14.72 13.89
CA PHE A 150 8.13 14.90 15.28
C PHE A 150 9.59 14.48 15.42
#